data_AF-A0AB34JS40-F1
#
_entry.id   AF-A0AB34JS40-F1
#
_cell.length_a   1.000
_cell.length_b   1.000
_cell.length_c   1.000
_cell.angle_alpha   90.00
_cell.angle_beta   90.00
_cell.angle_gamma   90.00
#
_symmetry.space_group_name_H-M   'P 1'
#
loop_
_entity.id
_entity.type
_entity.pdbx_description
1 polymer ?
#
loop_
_entity_poly.entity_id
_entity_poly.type
_entity_poly.pdbx_seq_one_letter_code
_entity_poly.pdbx_strand_id
1 'polypeptide(L)'
;MAAVLPLLFASPCAALVGPVRAHSAPSRLPAVRATAPLPDSEEGWMTVLSPNQFAVLRKAATEPPGFSELTEGELEFELKKNFKSKYPDQGAYACVGCNQPLYYARTKFNSGCGWPAFYDGVPGAIEERPDPDGSRVEIVCSKCKGHLGHVFKNEGFPTPTNERHCVNGICLKYDPTASQPEDVKAVPGLTMGEIPK
;
A
#
# COMPACT_ATOMS: atom_id res chain seq x y z
N MET A 1 -72.03 60.78 2.83
CA MET A 1 -72.15 61.04 4.29
C MET A 1 -72.38 59.71 4.99
N ALA A 2 -71.70 59.51 6.14
CA ALA A 2 -71.70 58.34 7.03
C ALA A 2 -71.05 57.06 6.44
N ALA A 3 -69.85 56.59 6.86
CA ALA A 3 -69.47 56.03 8.18
C ALA A 3 -70.49 54.96 8.62
N VAL A 4 -70.17 53.69 8.81
CA VAL A 4 -69.30 53.06 9.84
C VAL A 4 -69.23 51.57 9.46
N LEU A 5 -68.12 50.84 9.69
CA LEU A 5 -68.08 49.42 10.12
C LEU A 5 -66.61 48.97 10.38
N PRO A 6 -66.34 47.89 11.13
CA PRO A 6 -65.64 47.99 12.41
C PRO A 6 -64.31 47.22 12.47
N LEU A 7 -63.58 47.47 13.56
CA LEU A 7 -62.41 46.72 14.01
C LEU A 7 -62.67 45.21 14.09
N LEU A 8 -61.80 44.41 13.48
CA LEU A 8 -61.68 42.98 13.72
C LEU A 8 -60.29 42.67 14.30
N PHE A 9 -60.34 41.88 15.37
CA PHE A 9 -59.26 41.50 16.25
C PHE A 9 -58.20 40.63 15.55
N ALA A 10 -56.93 40.90 15.86
CA ALA A 10 -55.81 40.05 15.51
C ALA A 10 -55.84 38.75 16.33
N SER A 11 -55.68 37.61 15.66
CA SER A 11 -55.49 36.30 16.26
C SER A 11 -54.09 35.77 15.91
N PRO A 12 -53.26 35.33 16.87
CA PRO A 12 -51.92 34.84 16.60
C PRO A 12 -51.97 33.37 16.17
N CYS A 13 -51.55 33.07 14.95
CA CYS A 13 -51.38 31.69 14.49
C CYS A 13 -50.06 31.15 15.04
N ALA A 14 -50.15 30.29 16.05
CA ALA A 14 -49.02 29.60 16.65
C ALA A 14 -48.42 28.58 15.67
N ALA A 15 -47.10 28.65 15.47
CA ALA A 15 -46.33 27.69 14.71
C ALA A 15 -46.20 26.36 15.49
N LEU A 16 -46.56 25.25 14.85
CA LEU A 16 -46.26 23.90 15.33
C LEU A 16 -45.20 23.29 14.40
N VAL A 17 -43.95 23.34 14.85
CA VAL A 17 -42.83 22.60 14.25
C VAL A 17 -42.83 21.20 14.88
N GLY A 18 -43.30 20.20 14.14
CA GLY A 18 -43.21 18.80 14.55
C GLY A 18 -41.78 18.26 14.37
N PRO A 19 -41.36 17.23 15.14
CA PRO A 19 -40.01 16.71 15.05
C PRO A 19 -39.84 15.89 13.76
N VAL A 20 -38.84 16.26 12.96
CA VAL A 20 -38.39 15.45 11.81
C VAL A 20 -37.76 14.18 12.37
N ARG A 21 -38.41 13.04 12.16
CA ARG A 21 -37.88 11.72 12.52
C ARG A 21 -36.80 11.35 11.51
N ALA A 22 -35.54 11.60 11.85
CA ALA A 22 -34.41 11.15 11.05
C ALA A 22 -34.35 9.60 11.09
N HIS A 23 -34.80 8.95 10.03
CA HIS A 23 -34.55 7.53 9.82
C HIS A 23 -33.13 7.36 9.31
N SER A 24 -32.17 7.22 10.24
CA SER A 24 -30.82 6.77 9.93
C SER A 24 -30.86 5.31 9.49
N ALA A 25 -30.79 5.08 8.18
CA ALA A 25 -30.54 3.75 7.63
C ALA A 25 -29.14 3.27 8.07
N PRO A 26 -28.98 2.04 8.57
CA PRO A 26 -27.66 1.53 8.87
C PRO A 26 -26.88 1.33 7.57
N SER A 27 -25.76 2.05 7.46
CA SER A 27 -24.77 1.85 6.39
C SER A 27 -24.26 0.41 6.48
N ARG A 28 -24.65 -0.43 5.51
CA ARG A 28 -24.03 -1.74 5.31
C ARG A 28 -22.65 -1.50 4.73
N LEU A 29 -21.63 -1.57 5.60
CA LEU A 29 -20.26 -1.78 5.15
C LEU A 29 -20.25 -3.06 4.28
N PRO A 30 -19.58 -3.04 3.10
CA PRO A 30 -19.48 -4.23 2.28
C PRO A 30 -18.76 -5.33 3.07
N ALA A 31 -19.34 -6.53 3.08
CA ALA A 31 -18.72 -7.69 3.70
C ALA A 31 -17.37 -7.96 3.02
N VAL A 32 -16.29 -7.83 3.78
CA VAL A 32 -14.95 -8.25 3.36
C VAL A 32 -15.04 -9.73 3.01
N ARG A 33 -14.90 -10.05 1.73
CA ARG A 33 -14.91 -11.43 1.23
C ARG A 33 -13.76 -12.16 1.93
N ALA A 34 -14.08 -13.16 2.76
CA ALA A 34 -13.08 -13.92 3.49
C ALA A 34 -12.07 -14.49 2.50
N THR A 35 -10.83 -14.02 2.60
CA THR A 35 -9.71 -14.59 1.83
C THR A 35 -9.48 -16.00 2.36
N ALA A 36 -9.15 -16.95 1.45
CA ALA A 36 -8.81 -18.31 1.85
C ALA A 36 -7.73 -18.31 2.94
N PRO A 37 -7.76 -19.26 3.88
CA PRO A 37 -6.72 -19.36 4.91
C PRO A 37 -5.34 -19.52 4.26
N LEU A 38 -4.32 -18.94 4.88
CA LEU A 38 -2.94 -19.12 4.43
C LEU A 38 -2.50 -20.57 4.65
N PRO A 39 -1.63 -21.12 3.79
CA PRO A 39 -1.04 -22.43 4.02
C PRO A 39 -0.33 -22.49 5.38
N ASP A 40 -0.52 -23.60 6.09
CA ASP A 40 0.04 -23.88 7.41
C ASP A 40 1.34 -24.71 7.35
N SER A 41 1.69 -25.25 6.17
CA SER A 41 2.94 -25.99 5.94
C SER A 41 3.74 -25.46 4.75
N GLU A 42 5.03 -25.79 4.72
CA GLU A 42 5.93 -25.43 3.61
C GLU A 42 5.49 -26.09 2.29
N GLU A 43 5.03 -27.34 2.35
CA GLU A 43 4.49 -28.06 1.19
C GLU A 43 3.24 -27.36 0.66
N GLY A 44 2.36 -26.88 1.55
CA GLY A 44 1.20 -26.07 1.17
C GLY A 44 1.62 -24.79 0.44
N TRP A 45 2.66 -24.10 0.93
CA TRP A 45 3.21 -22.92 0.26
C TRP A 45 3.78 -23.24 -1.13
N MET A 46 4.43 -24.40 -1.33
CA MET A 46 4.92 -24.84 -2.64
C MET A 46 3.81 -25.10 -3.67
N THR A 47 2.55 -25.25 -3.24
CA THR A 47 1.41 -25.42 -4.18
C THR A 47 0.85 -24.11 -4.71
N VAL A 48 1.11 -22.99 -4.01
CA VAL A 48 0.54 -21.67 -4.33
C VAL A 48 1.60 -20.64 -4.76
N LEU A 49 2.88 -20.93 -4.53
CA LEU A 49 4.01 -20.11 -4.95
C LEU A 49 4.78 -20.82 -6.06
N SER A 50 5.35 -20.03 -6.99
CA SER A 50 6.39 -20.55 -7.87
C SER A 50 7.63 -20.97 -7.06
N PRO A 51 8.51 -21.84 -7.59
CA PRO A 51 9.74 -22.25 -6.89
C PRO A 51 10.61 -21.07 -6.46
N ASN A 52 10.72 -20.02 -7.30
CA ASN A 52 11.51 -18.84 -6.99
C ASN A 52 10.82 -17.95 -5.94
N GLN A 53 9.49 -17.77 -6.03
CA GLN A 53 8.72 -17.07 -5.00
C GLN A 53 8.84 -17.77 -3.65
N PHE A 54 8.78 -19.11 -3.63
CA PHE A 54 8.98 -19.91 -2.44
C PHE A 54 10.40 -19.74 -1.88
N ALA A 55 11.43 -19.81 -2.73
CA ALA A 55 12.81 -19.60 -2.31
C ALA A 55 13.01 -18.23 -1.65
N VAL A 56 12.47 -17.15 -2.23
CA VAL A 56 12.54 -15.81 -1.64
C VAL A 56 11.70 -15.73 -0.36
N LEU A 57 10.38 -15.93 -0.44
CA LEU A 57 9.47 -15.70 0.69
C LEU A 57 9.71 -16.65 1.87
N ARG A 58 10.07 -17.91 1.62
CA ARG A 58 10.11 -18.96 2.65
C ARG A 58 11.52 -19.41 3.02
N LYS A 59 12.50 -19.19 2.15
CA LYS A 59 13.91 -19.57 2.37
C LYS A 59 14.86 -18.37 2.41
N ALA A 60 14.33 -17.15 2.43
CA ALA A 60 15.09 -15.91 2.48
C ALA A 60 16.17 -15.80 1.38
N ALA A 61 15.88 -16.36 0.20
CA ALA A 61 16.71 -16.16 -0.97
C ALA A 61 16.59 -14.72 -1.49
N THR A 62 17.59 -14.28 -2.26
CA THR A 62 17.57 -12.99 -2.93
C THR A 62 17.62 -13.21 -4.44
N GLU A 63 16.73 -12.55 -5.19
CA GLU A 63 16.77 -12.58 -6.66
C GLU A 63 17.98 -11.81 -7.20
N PRO A 64 18.52 -12.13 -8.38
CA PRO A 64 19.60 -11.35 -8.98
C PRO A 64 19.20 -9.88 -9.23
N PRO A 65 20.13 -8.92 -9.14
CA PRO A 65 19.82 -7.50 -9.37
C PRO A 65 19.30 -7.29 -10.80
N GLY A 66 18.17 -6.59 -10.92
CA GLY A 66 17.51 -6.32 -12.20
C GLY A 66 16.60 -7.45 -12.70
N PHE A 67 16.40 -8.52 -11.92
CA PHE A 67 15.55 -9.66 -12.28
C PHE A 67 14.34 -9.76 -11.35
N SER A 68 13.25 -10.37 -11.83
CA SER A 68 12.24 -10.97 -10.95
C SER A 68 11.77 -12.29 -11.58
N GLU A 69 11.90 -13.39 -10.84
CA GLU A 69 11.96 -14.79 -11.33
C GLU A 69 13.21 -15.15 -12.16
N LEU A 70 13.01 -15.49 -13.45
CA LEU A 70 14.04 -15.92 -14.42
C LEU A 70 14.14 -14.93 -15.60
N THR A 71 13.36 -13.85 -15.56
CA THR A 71 13.33 -12.82 -16.60
C THR A 71 13.77 -11.48 -16.02
N GLU A 72 14.38 -10.64 -16.86
CA GLU A 72 14.87 -9.33 -16.44
C GLU A 72 13.70 -8.43 -16.03
N GLY A 73 13.62 -8.15 -14.73
CA GLY A 73 12.69 -7.25 -14.08
C GLY A 73 11.23 -7.41 -14.50
N GLU A 74 10.65 -8.62 -14.45
CA GLU A 74 9.23 -8.87 -14.76
C GLU A 74 8.29 -7.80 -14.16
N LEU A 75 8.40 -7.48 -12.87
CA LEU A 75 7.61 -6.40 -12.25
C LEU A 75 7.83 -5.05 -12.95
N GLU A 76 9.10 -4.67 -13.14
CA GLU A 76 9.47 -3.40 -13.77
C GLU A 76 9.07 -3.34 -15.25
N PHE A 77 9.09 -4.48 -15.94
CA PHE A 77 8.69 -4.66 -17.32
C PHE A 77 7.18 -4.54 -17.46
N GLU A 78 6.41 -5.23 -16.61
CA GLU A 78 4.95 -5.11 -16.56
C GLU A 78 4.51 -3.68 -16.27
N LEU A 79 5.16 -3.02 -15.31
CA LEU A 79 4.89 -1.63 -14.98
C LEU A 79 5.13 -0.71 -16.19
N LYS A 80 6.28 -0.83 -16.84
CA LYS A 80 6.60 -0.08 -18.06
C LYS A 80 5.59 -0.35 -19.19
N LYS A 81 5.24 -1.62 -19.41
CA LYS A 81 4.35 -2.04 -20.49
C LYS A 81 2.94 -1.50 -20.29
N ASN A 82 2.40 -1.63 -19.08
CA ASN A 82 1.00 -1.34 -18.79
C ASN A 82 0.78 0.12 -18.35
N PHE A 83 1.78 0.75 -17.73
CA PHE A 83 1.66 2.08 -17.11
C PHE A 83 2.67 3.10 -17.64
N LYS A 84 3.48 2.75 -18.65
CA LYS A 84 4.51 3.62 -19.27
C LYS A 84 5.58 4.14 -18.31
N SER A 85 5.63 3.63 -17.09
CA SER A 85 6.56 4.05 -16.03
C SER A 85 6.89 2.87 -15.13
N LYS A 86 8.12 2.86 -14.59
CA LYS A 86 8.53 1.98 -13.48
C LYS A 86 8.02 2.49 -12.11
N TYR A 87 7.60 3.75 -12.05
CA TYR A 87 7.20 4.47 -10.85
C TYR A 87 5.78 5.01 -11.07
N PRO A 88 4.75 4.15 -10.95
CA PRO A 88 3.37 4.63 -10.98
C PRO A 88 3.09 5.56 -9.79
N ASP A 89 2.20 6.52 -9.98
CA ASP A 89 1.83 7.53 -8.98
C ASP A 89 0.56 7.17 -8.18
N GLN A 90 -0.07 6.04 -8.51
CA GLN A 90 -1.30 5.49 -7.91
C GLN A 90 -1.18 3.98 -7.73
N GLY A 91 -2.02 3.38 -6.89
CA GLY A 91 -1.99 1.95 -6.60
C GLY A 91 -1.11 1.55 -5.41
N ALA A 92 -0.94 0.25 -5.23
CA ALA A 92 -0.12 -0.33 -4.17
C ALA A 92 0.54 -1.64 -4.62
N TYR A 93 1.65 -2.00 -3.95
CA TYR A 93 2.31 -3.28 -4.08
C TYR A 93 1.90 -4.18 -2.92
N ALA A 94 1.39 -5.37 -3.24
CA ALA A 94 0.95 -6.35 -2.26
C ALA A 94 1.89 -7.56 -2.24
N CYS A 95 1.94 -8.25 -1.10
CA CYS A 95 2.63 -9.52 -0.95
C CYS A 95 2.02 -10.57 -1.89
N VAL A 96 2.83 -11.21 -2.73
CA VAL A 96 2.36 -12.27 -3.63
C VAL A 96 1.83 -13.49 -2.86
N GLY A 97 2.38 -13.78 -1.67
CA GLY A 97 1.98 -14.94 -0.88
C GLY A 97 0.66 -14.77 -0.10
N CYS A 98 0.31 -13.56 0.35
CA CYS A 98 -0.86 -13.38 1.23
C CYS A 98 -1.78 -12.23 0.86
N ASN A 99 -1.46 -11.51 -0.22
CA ASN A 99 -2.21 -10.39 -0.77
C ASN A 99 -2.32 -9.16 0.15
N GLN A 100 -1.58 -9.11 1.26
CA GLN A 100 -1.52 -7.92 2.11
C GLN A 100 -0.85 -6.76 1.34
N PRO A 101 -1.44 -5.56 1.28
CA PRO A 101 -0.75 -4.36 0.79
C PRO A 101 0.49 -4.07 1.65
N LEU A 102 1.64 -3.93 1.00
CA LEU A 102 2.94 -3.73 1.65
C LEU A 102 3.46 -2.30 1.45
N TYR A 103 3.33 -1.76 0.23
CA TYR A 103 3.88 -0.46 -0.13
C TYR A 103 2.88 0.32 -0.99
N TYR A 104 2.76 1.63 -0.78
CA TYR A 104 2.01 2.49 -1.70
C TYR A 104 2.85 2.83 -2.93
N ALA A 105 2.23 3.02 -4.09
CA ALA A 105 2.96 3.27 -5.33
C ALA A 105 3.89 4.49 -5.25
N ARG A 106 3.40 5.56 -4.62
CA ARG A 106 4.15 6.81 -4.42
C ARG A 106 5.40 6.65 -3.55
N THR A 107 5.48 5.60 -2.74
CA THR A 107 6.68 5.34 -1.93
C THR A 107 7.83 4.75 -2.73
N LYS A 108 7.57 4.26 -3.95
CA LYS A 108 8.59 3.68 -4.83
C LYS A 108 9.48 4.77 -5.42
N PHE A 109 10.79 4.59 -5.34
CA PHE A 109 11.76 5.54 -5.87
C PHE A 109 12.96 4.85 -6.52
N ASN A 110 13.74 5.62 -7.29
CA ASN A 110 14.98 5.11 -7.88
C ASN A 110 16.13 5.25 -6.89
N SER A 111 16.53 4.15 -6.26
CA SER A 111 17.70 4.12 -5.36
C SER A 111 19.00 3.69 -6.05
N GLY A 112 18.93 3.17 -7.28
CA GLY A 112 20.08 2.56 -7.96
C GLY A 112 20.51 1.19 -7.42
N CYS A 113 19.81 0.60 -6.45
CA CYS A 113 20.26 -0.66 -5.81
C CYS A 113 20.12 -1.91 -6.68
N GLY A 114 19.35 -1.87 -7.77
CA GLY A 114 19.10 -3.02 -8.65
C GLY A 114 17.81 -3.79 -8.34
N TRP A 115 17.15 -3.50 -7.22
CA TRP A 115 15.85 -4.05 -6.84
C TRP A 115 14.80 -2.93 -6.69
N PRO A 116 13.49 -3.24 -6.69
CA PRO A 116 12.47 -2.30 -6.24
C PRO A 116 12.82 -1.68 -4.88
N ALA A 117 12.73 -0.35 -4.81
CA ALA A 117 13.05 0.39 -3.61
C ALA A 117 11.90 1.31 -3.19
N PHE A 118 11.61 1.29 -1.89
CA PHE A 118 10.55 2.09 -1.28
C PHE A 118 11.09 2.84 -0.07
N TYR A 119 10.59 4.06 0.17
CA TYR A 119 11.02 4.81 1.35
C TYR A 119 10.18 4.54 2.60
N ASP A 120 8.98 3.98 2.46
CA ASP A 120 8.09 3.70 3.58
C ASP A 120 7.10 2.60 3.21
N GLY A 121 6.61 1.87 4.20
CA GLY A 121 5.61 0.82 4.05
C GLY A 121 4.19 1.27 4.37
N VAL A 122 3.21 0.44 4.03
CA VAL A 122 1.87 0.57 4.59
C VAL A 122 1.97 0.38 6.11
N PRO A 123 1.37 1.26 6.96
CA PRO A 123 1.49 1.15 8.41
C PRO A 123 1.11 -0.22 8.94
N GLY A 124 2.04 -0.85 9.67
CA GLY A 124 1.87 -2.19 10.26
C GLY A 124 1.96 -3.35 9.26
N ALA A 125 2.27 -3.10 7.99
CA ALA A 125 2.35 -4.17 6.99
C ALA A 125 3.71 -4.90 6.99
N ILE A 126 4.77 -4.23 7.44
CA ILE A 126 6.14 -4.72 7.43
C ILE A 126 6.63 -4.91 8.87
N GLU A 127 7.31 -6.02 9.11
CA GLU A 127 8.02 -6.30 10.36
C GLU A 127 9.53 -6.30 10.08
N GLU A 128 10.27 -5.57 10.89
CA GLU A 128 11.73 -5.48 10.85
C GLU A 128 12.35 -6.54 11.77
N ARG A 129 13.35 -7.26 11.29
CA ARG A 129 14.09 -8.30 12.01
C ARG A 129 15.59 -8.13 11.79
N PRO A 130 16.39 -7.90 12.82
CA PRO A 130 17.85 -7.89 12.66
C PRO A 130 18.36 -9.22 12.09
N ASP A 131 19.24 -9.18 11.09
CA ASP A 131 19.96 -10.36 10.62
C ASP A 131 20.78 -10.97 11.80
N PRO A 132 21.08 -12.28 11.79
CA PRO A 132 21.84 -12.91 12.89
C PRO A 132 23.22 -12.29 13.16
N ASP A 133 23.83 -11.67 12.14
CA ASP A 133 25.11 -10.97 12.27
C ASP A 133 24.97 -9.50 12.71
N GLY A 134 23.73 -8.99 12.82
CA GLY A 134 23.41 -7.62 13.20
C GLY A 134 23.79 -6.56 12.18
N SER A 135 24.24 -6.94 10.98
CA SER A 135 24.75 -6.01 9.97
C SER A 135 23.65 -5.33 9.16
N ARG A 136 22.50 -6.00 9.01
CA ARG A 136 21.34 -5.53 8.26
C ARG A 136 20.06 -5.83 9.01
N VAL A 137 18.98 -5.20 8.58
CA VAL A 137 17.64 -5.44 9.11
C VAL A 137 16.79 -6.02 8.00
N GLU A 138 16.47 -7.31 8.12
CA GLU A 138 15.50 -8.01 7.28
C GLU A 138 14.13 -7.35 7.43
N ILE A 139 13.40 -7.25 6.33
CA ILE A 139 11.98 -6.89 6.31
C ILE A 139 11.15 -8.09 5.86
N VAL A 140 10.12 -8.41 6.63
CA VAL A 140 9.18 -9.49 6.33
C VAL A 140 7.74 -8.98 6.27
N CYS A 141 6.88 -9.69 5.55
CA CYS A 141 5.46 -9.42 5.57
C CYS A 141 4.87 -9.74 6.96
N SER A 142 4.23 -8.76 7.59
CA SER A 142 3.64 -8.92 8.94
C SER A 142 2.56 -10.02 9.02
N LYS A 143 1.82 -10.30 7.94
CA LYS A 143 0.75 -11.31 7.92
C LYS A 143 1.26 -12.75 7.69
N CYS A 144 2.08 -13.00 6.66
CA CYS A 144 2.55 -14.36 6.35
C CYS A 144 3.98 -14.66 6.80
N LYS A 145 4.68 -13.66 7.34
CA LYS A 145 6.09 -13.72 7.78
C LYS A 145 7.08 -14.06 6.66
N GLY A 146 6.65 -13.91 5.40
CA GLY A 146 7.52 -14.16 4.25
C GLY A 146 8.59 -13.07 4.10
N HIS A 147 9.81 -13.48 3.79
CA HIS A 147 10.95 -12.60 3.52
C HIS A 147 10.69 -11.70 2.31
N LEU A 148 10.96 -10.39 2.46
CA LEU A 148 10.79 -9.41 1.40
C LEU A 148 12.14 -8.87 0.91
N GLY A 149 13.08 -8.65 1.82
CA GLY A 149 14.39 -8.05 1.54
C GLY A 149 14.97 -7.41 2.80
N HIS A 150 15.59 -6.24 2.66
CA HIS A 150 16.22 -5.52 3.78
C HIS A 150 15.86 -4.03 3.77
N VAL A 151 15.85 -3.41 4.96
CA VAL A 151 15.76 -1.96 5.12
C VAL A 151 17.11 -1.37 5.54
N PHE A 152 17.44 -0.24 4.95
CA PHE A 152 18.62 0.56 5.25
C PHE A 152 18.17 1.96 5.64
N LYS A 153 18.70 2.50 6.74
CA LYS A 153 18.27 3.77 7.32
C LYS A 153 19.40 4.78 7.31
N ASN A 154 19.07 6.05 7.13
CA ASN A 154 20.02 7.17 7.17
C ASN A 154 21.09 7.16 6.07
N GLU A 155 20.75 6.64 4.89
CA GLU A 155 21.69 6.60 3.75
C GLU A 155 21.84 7.94 3.01
N GLY A 156 20.99 8.92 3.34
CA GLY A 156 21.04 10.27 2.77
C GLY A 156 20.13 10.44 1.54
N PHE A 157 19.17 9.55 1.32
CA PHE A 157 18.17 9.72 0.29
C PHE A 157 17.26 10.91 0.61
N PRO A 158 16.90 11.76 -0.38
CA PRO A 158 15.99 12.89 -0.16
C PRO A 158 14.52 12.42 -0.11
N THR A 159 14.25 11.41 0.70
CA THR A 159 12.91 10.85 0.95
C THR A 159 12.42 11.28 2.33
N PRO A 160 11.10 11.30 2.60
CA PRO A 160 10.56 11.77 3.89
C PRO A 160 11.12 11.05 5.11
N THR A 161 11.44 9.77 4.98
CA THR A 161 11.91 8.90 6.07
C THR A 161 13.43 8.69 6.06
N ASN A 162 14.11 8.98 4.95
CA ASN A 162 15.50 8.60 4.71
C ASN A 162 15.76 7.10 4.94
N GLU A 163 14.75 6.28 4.64
CA GLU A 163 14.86 4.83 4.62
C GLU A 163 14.84 4.33 3.17
N ARG A 164 15.49 3.20 2.95
CA ARG A 164 15.47 2.45 1.70
C ARG A 164 15.13 1.00 2.01
N HIS A 165 13.89 0.64 1.75
CA HIS A 165 13.42 -0.73 1.72
C HIS A 165 13.83 -1.31 0.36
N CYS A 166 14.87 -2.15 0.36
CA CYS A 166 15.36 -2.86 -0.81
C CYS A 166 14.64 -4.21 -0.90
N VAL A 167 13.71 -4.35 -1.83
CA VAL A 167 12.72 -5.44 -1.82
C VAL A 167 12.85 -6.29 -3.08
N ASN A 168 12.82 -7.62 -2.92
CA ASN A 168 12.74 -8.53 -4.07
C ASN A 168 11.42 -8.27 -4.84
N GLY A 169 11.50 -7.93 -6.12
CA GLY A 169 10.35 -7.72 -6.99
C GLY A 169 9.48 -8.96 -7.16
N ILE A 170 10.07 -10.16 -7.16
CA ILE A 170 9.32 -11.42 -7.25
C ILE A 170 8.32 -11.64 -6.12
N CYS A 171 8.53 -11.01 -4.95
CA CYS A 171 7.61 -11.14 -3.82
C CYS A 171 6.45 -10.13 -3.85
N LEU A 172 6.44 -9.24 -4.85
CA LEU A 172 5.47 -8.15 -5.00
C LEU A 172 4.55 -8.39 -6.19
N LYS A 173 3.31 -7.94 -6.04
CA LYS A 173 2.36 -7.76 -7.14
C LYS A 173 1.78 -6.36 -7.08
N TYR A 174 1.60 -5.73 -8.23
CA TYR A 174 1.08 -4.38 -8.31
C TYR A 174 -0.44 -4.37 -8.53
N ASP A 175 -1.16 -3.65 -7.67
CA ASP A 175 -2.60 -3.39 -7.78
C ASP A 175 -2.83 -1.91 -8.12
N PRO A 176 -3.18 -1.57 -9.37
CA PRO A 176 -3.43 -0.18 -9.78
C PRO A 176 -4.74 0.38 -9.21
N THR A 177 -5.63 -0.47 -8.68
CA THR A 177 -6.93 -0.06 -8.13
C THR A 177 -6.88 0.20 -6.63
N ALA A 178 -5.78 -0.16 -5.97
CA ALA A 178 -5.60 0.07 -4.56
C ALA A 178 -5.54 1.58 -4.25
N SER A 179 -6.39 2.02 -3.33
CA SER A 179 -6.35 3.39 -2.79
C SER A 179 -5.09 3.57 -1.94
N GLN A 180 -4.48 4.75 -2.03
CA GLN A 180 -3.40 5.18 -1.15
C GLN A 180 -3.75 6.53 -0.50
N PRO A 181 -3.27 6.83 0.72
CA PRO A 181 -3.51 8.11 1.37
C PRO A 181 -2.94 9.29 0.57
N GLU A 182 -3.62 10.44 0.61
CA GLU A 182 -3.23 11.62 -0.16
C GLU A 182 -1.91 12.24 0.31
N ASP A 183 -1.60 12.10 1.60
CA ASP A 183 -0.40 12.60 2.27
C ASP A 183 0.87 11.81 1.94
N VAL A 184 0.74 10.63 1.33
CA VAL A 184 1.89 9.89 0.79
C VAL A 184 2.41 10.64 -0.45
N LYS A 185 3.63 11.17 -0.34
CA LYS A 185 4.27 11.98 -1.38
C LYS A 185 5.10 11.13 -2.31
N ALA A 186 4.86 11.27 -3.62
CA ALA A 186 5.73 10.65 -4.60
C ALA A 186 7.14 11.27 -4.53
N VAL A 187 8.16 10.43 -4.56
CA VAL A 187 9.56 10.86 -4.79
C VAL A 187 10.12 10.09 -5.99
N PRO A 188 9.55 10.25 -7.21
CA PRO A 188 9.96 9.46 -8.35
C PRO A 188 11.30 9.97 -8.89
N GLY A 189 12.24 9.04 -9.09
CA GLY A 189 13.44 9.29 -9.89
C GLY A 189 14.44 10.29 -9.30
N LEU A 190 15.35 9.79 -8.47
CA LEU A 190 16.57 10.54 -8.12
C LEU A 190 17.47 10.64 -9.36
N THR A 191 18.00 11.83 -9.62
CA THR A 191 19.08 12.01 -10.58
C THR A 191 20.36 11.36 -10.05
N MET A 192 21.31 11.00 -10.92
CA MET A 192 22.58 10.36 -10.51
C MET A 192 23.39 11.18 -9.48
N GLY A 193 23.11 12.47 -9.31
CA GLY A 193 23.72 13.31 -8.28
C GLY A 193 22.99 13.32 -6.93
N GLU A 194 21.75 12.83 -6.89
CA GLU A 194 20.89 12.75 -5.69
C GLU A 194 20.88 11.34 -5.08
N ILE A 195 21.42 10.35 -5.78
CA ILE A 195 21.68 9.02 -5.23
C ILE A 195 22.98 9.11 -4.40
N PRO A 196 22.94 8.80 -3.09
CA PRO A 196 24.14 8.75 -2.26
C PRO A 196 25.22 7.84 -2.88
N LYS A 197 26.48 8.28 -2.80
CA LYS A 197 27.64 7.52 -3.32
C LYS A 197 28.06 6.40 -2.37
#